data_AF-A0A1K1KQV1-F1
#
_entry.id   AF-A0A1K1KQV1-F1
#
_cell.length_a   1.000
_cell.length_b   1.000
_cell.length_c   1.000
_cell.angle_alpha   90.00
_cell.angle_beta   90.00
_cell.angle_gamma   90.00
#
_symmetry.space_group_name_H-M   'P 1'
#
loop_
_entity.id
_entity.type
_entity.pdbx_description
1 polymer ?
#
loop_
_entity_poly.entity_id
_entity_poly.type
_entity_poly.pdbx_seq_one_letter_code
_entity_poly.pdbx_strand_id
1 'polypeptide(L)'
;MSSEQEVTRMFIRYVQQALKNERINRYKASLRRIKETPLEALLLEEIEDPYHLDEFRLTNEEIEHLEDFIESEKLSRAVSTLSSADKTVLYQYYYGELNDVEIGNRSGKTSQGVNYRRQRALERIRVAYTNL
;
A
#
# COMPACT_ATOMS: atom_id res chain seq x y z
N MET A 1 6.57 73.13 -8.80
CA MET A 1 5.63 72.24 -9.51
C MET A 1 6.47 71.18 -10.21
N SER A 2 6.29 69.90 -9.88
CA SER A 2 7.02 68.82 -10.55
C SER A 2 6.61 68.78 -12.02
N SER A 3 7.57 68.55 -12.92
CA SER A 3 7.26 68.43 -14.34
C SER A 3 6.42 67.17 -14.58
N GLU A 4 5.54 67.19 -15.58
CA GLU A 4 4.70 66.04 -15.96
C GLU A 4 5.52 64.76 -16.19
N GLN A 5 6.76 64.92 -16.66
CA GLN A 5 7.73 63.84 -16.85
C GLN A 5 8.22 63.23 -15.52
N GLU A 6 8.38 64.03 -14.47
CA GLU A 6 8.73 63.55 -13.13
C GLU A 6 7.59 62.77 -12.49
N VAL A 7 6.36 63.28 -12.60
CA VAL A 7 5.16 62.61 -12.09
C VAL A 7 4.97 61.25 -12.77
N THR A 8 5.15 61.20 -14.09
CA THR A 8 5.07 59.96 -14.87
C THR A 8 6.13 58.94 -14.43
N ARG A 9 7.38 59.37 -14.23
CA ARG A 9 8.47 58.50 -13.75
C ARG A 9 8.20 57.98 -12.33
N MET A 10 7.65 58.81 -11.45
CA MET A 10 7.28 58.41 -10.09
C MET A 10 6.16 57.36 -10.11
N PHE A 11 5.14 57.55 -10.96
CA PHE A 11 4.07 56.59 -11.12
C PHE A 11 4.57 55.23 -11.63
N ILE A 12 5.44 55.21 -12.66
CA ILE A 12 6.03 53.97 -13.18
C ILE A 12 6.81 53.24 -12.07
N ARG A 13 7.64 53.96 -11.31
CA ARG A 13 8.40 53.34 -10.19
C ARG A 13 7.48 52.80 -9.11
N TYR A 14 6.39 53.50 -8.80
CA TYR A 14 5.39 53.04 -7.85
C TYR A 14 4.74 51.73 -8.31
N VAL A 15 4.29 51.65 -9.56
CA VAL A 15 3.69 50.43 -10.14
C VAL A 15 4.68 49.27 -10.12
N GLN A 16 5.93 49.50 -10.53
CA GLN A 16 6.97 48.47 -10.50
C GLN A 16 7.22 47.94 -9.08
N GLN A 17 7.26 48.84 -8.09
CA GLN A 17 7.45 48.46 -6.70
C GLN A 17 6.24 47.70 -6.14
N ALA A 18 5.03 48.12 -6.49
CA ALA A 18 3.80 47.44 -6.09
C ALA A 18 3.77 45.99 -6.63
N LEU A 19 4.09 45.79 -7.91
CA LEU A 19 4.17 44.45 -8.52
C LEU A 19 5.24 43.57 -7.85
N LYS A 20 6.41 44.13 -7.55
CA LYS A 20 7.47 43.42 -6.83
C LYS A 20 7.03 42.99 -5.44
N ASN A 21 6.36 43.87 -4.70
CA ASN A 21 5.85 43.59 -3.37
C ASN A 21 4.74 42.53 -3.40
N GLU A 22 3.84 42.61 -4.38
CA GLU A 22 2.75 41.65 -4.58
C GLU A 22 3.29 40.23 -4.80
N ARG A 23 4.28 40.09 -5.71
CA ARG A 23 4.96 38.82 -5.95
C ARG A 23 5.59 38.25 -4.69
N ILE A 24 6.28 39.08 -3.90
CA ILE A 24 6.92 38.66 -2.64
C ILE A 24 5.84 38.22 -1.63
N ASN A 25 4.73 38.95 -1.55
CA ASN A 25 3.63 38.63 -0.65
C ASN A 25 2.96 37.30 -1.02
N ARG A 26 2.72 37.04 -2.31
CA ARG A 26 2.20 35.74 -2.79
C ARG A 26 3.14 34.59 -2.42
N TYR A 27 4.43 34.76 -2.65
CA TYR A 27 5.43 33.74 -2.30
C TYR A 27 5.49 33.48 -0.79
N LYS A 28 5.49 34.53 0.03
CA LYS A 28 5.43 34.38 1.50
C LYS A 28 4.13 33.70 1.95
N ALA A 29 3.02 33.97 1.28
CA ALA A 29 1.74 33.32 1.55
C ALA A 29 1.76 31.84 1.13
N SER A 30 2.37 31.48 0.00
CA SER A 30 2.49 30.09 -0.43
C SER A 30 3.39 29.26 0.49
N LEU A 31 4.43 29.86 1.07
CA LEU A 31 5.29 29.19 2.07
C LEU A 31 4.55 28.83 3.37
N ARG A 32 3.45 29.53 3.69
CA ARG A 32 2.61 29.24 4.87
C ARG A 32 1.51 28.22 4.58
N ARG A 33 1.29 27.86 3.32
CA ARG A 33 0.34 26.83 2.95
C ARG A 33 1.03 25.48 3.09
N ILE A 34 0.34 24.54 3.75
CA ILE A 34 0.72 23.13 3.69
C ILE A 34 0.72 22.75 2.21
N LYS A 35 1.77 22.05 1.78
CA LYS A 35 1.89 21.60 0.40
C LYS A 35 0.82 20.54 0.18
N GLU A 36 -0.33 20.96 -0.32
CA GLU A 36 -1.42 20.05 -0.70
C GLU A 36 -1.00 19.37 -1.99
N THR A 37 -0.68 18.07 -1.89
CA THR A 37 -0.52 17.22 -3.07
C THR A 37 -1.92 16.96 -3.64
N PRO A 38 -2.17 17.24 -4.93
CA PRO A 38 -3.44 16.90 -5.57
C PRO A 38 -3.73 15.40 -5.42
N LEU A 39 -5.00 15.05 -5.18
CA LEU A 39 -5.42 13.66 -5.02
C LEU A 39 -5.01 12.82 -6.24
N GLU A 40 -5.08 13.39 -7.44
CA GLU A 40 -4.70 12.74 -8.68
C GLU A 40 -3.20 12.37 -8.70
N ALA A 41 -2.35 13.20 -8.11
CA ALA A 41 -0.92 12.92 -8.03
C ALA A 41 -0.62 11.82 -7.01
N LEU A 42 -1.35 11.78 -5.89
CA LEU A 42 -1.26 10.68 -4.91
C LEU A 42 -1.75 9.36 -5.51
N LEU A 43 -2.85 9.38 -6.26
CA LEU A 43 -3.38 8.17 -6.91
C LEU A 43 -2.45 7.64 -8.00
N LEU A 44 -1.77 8.52 -8.74
CA LEU A 44 -0.77 8.09 -9.72
C LEU A 44 0.45 7.45 -9.04
N GLU A 45 0.90 8.00 -7.90
CA GLU A 45 1.96 7.42 -7.09
C GLU A 45 1.57 6.03 -6.53
N GLU A 46 0.34 5.86 -6.05
CA GLU A 46 -0.19 4.57 -5.58
C GLU A 46 -0.29 3.51 -6.70
N ILE A 47 -0.64 3.92 -7.92
CA ILE A 47 -0.70 3.03 -9.09
C ILE A 47 0.71 2.63 -9.54
N GLU A 48 1.65 3.58 -9.53
CA GLU A 48 3.03 3.36 -9.94
C GLU A 48 3.78 2.52 -8.92
N ASP A 49 3.48 2.69 -7.63
CA ASP A 49 4.21 2.06 -6.55
C ASP A 49 3.34 1.71 -5.32
N PRO A 50 2.67 0.55 -5.34
CA PRO A 50 1.74 0.14 -4.30
C PRO A 50 2.47 -0.47 -3.08
N TYR A 51 3.59 0.10 -2.63
CA TYR A 51 4.39 -0.43 -1.53
C TYR A 51 3.58 -0.65 -0.23
N HIS A 52 2.53 0.14 -0.01
CA HIS A 52 1.63 -0.01 1.14
C HIS A 52 0.89 -1.37 1.15
N LEU A 53 0.71 -2.01 0.00
CA LEU A 53 0.11 -3.35 -0.07
C LEU A 53 1.02 -4.42 0.52
N ASP A 54 2.33 -4.21 0.55
CA ASP A 54 3.27 -5.11 1.21
C ASP A 54 3.23 -4.99 2.74
N GLU A 55 2.77 -3.85 3.31
CA GLU A 55 2.61 -3.68 4.76
C GLU A 55 1.56 -4.62 5.36
N PHE A 56 0.62 -5.12 4.55
CA PHE A 56 -0.42 -6.03 5.00
C PHE A 56 -0.02 -7.51 4.91
N ARG A 57 1.16 -7.82 4.36
CA ARG A 57 1.60 -9.21 4.24
C ARG A 57 2.17 -9.71 5.56
N LEU A 58 1.65 -10.84 6.02
CA LEU A 58 2.19 -11.59 7.15
C LEU A 58 3.65 -12.00 6.88
N THR A 59 4.46 -11.84 7.91
CA THR A 59 5.82 -12.39 7.98
C THR A 59 5.79 -13.92 8.01
N ASN A 60 6.94 -14.55 7.75
CA ASN A 60 7.01 -16.01 7.80
C ASN A 60 6.62 -16.57 9.18
N GLU A 61 6.99 -15.90 10.27
CA GLU A 61 6.64 -16.29 11.64
C GLU A 61 5.13 -16.18 11.88
N GLU A 62 4.50 -15.09 11.44
CA GLU A 62 3.04 -14.92 11.53
C GLU A 62 2.29 -15.98 10.69
N ILE A 63 2.83 -16.39 9.54
CA ILE A 63 2.26 -17.46 8.73
C ILE A 63 2.34 -18.82 9.45
N GLU A 64 3.38 -19.06 10.26
CA GLU A 64 3.44 -20.28 11.08
C GLU A 64 2.31 -20.33 12.11
N HIS A 65 1.81 -19.17 12.51
CA HIS A 65 0.71 -18.94 13.44
C HIS A 65 -0.57 -18.45 12.74
N LEU A 66 -0.80 -18.88 11.48
CA LEU A 66 -1.94 -18.46 10.67
C LEU A 66 -3.32 -18.58 11.37
N GLU A 67 -3.48 -19.55 12.26
CA GLU A 67 -4.66 -19.77 13.09
C GLU A 67 -5.04 -18.59 13.98
N ASP A 68 -4.08 -17.75 14.38
CA ASP A 68 -4.29 -16.59 15.25
C ASP A 68 -5.01 -15.45 14.50
N PHE A 69 -4.97 -15.49 13.15
CA PHE A 69 -5.65 -14.55 12.27
C PHE A 69 -7.04 -15.02 11.83
N ILE A 70 -7.54 -16.12 12.40
CA ILE A 70 -8.85 -16.69 12.07
C ILE A 70 -9.84 -16.45 13.22
N GLU A 71 -10.86 -15.63 12.96
CA GLU A 71 -11.89 -15.28 13.95
C GLU A 71 -12.71 -16.50 14.42
N SER A 72 -13.00 -17.44 13.53
CA SER A 72 -13.76 -18.64 13.89
C SER A 72 -12.90 -19.58 14.73
N GLU A 73 -13.20 -19.69 16.03
CA GLU A 73 -12.47 -20.56 16.97
C GLU A 73 -12.37 -22.01 16.47
N LYS A 74 -13.47 -22.54 15.92
CA LYS A 74 -13.50 -23.91 15.38
C LYS A 74 -12.58 -24.07 14.16
N LEU A 75 -12.55 -23.08 13.26
CA LEU A 75 -11.66 -23.11 12.10
C LEU A 75 -10.20 -22.88 12.51
N SER A 76 -9.95 -21.95 13.43
CA SER A 76 -8.64 -21.68 14.01
C SER A 76 -8.03 -22.97 14.59
N ARG A 77 -8.78 -23.72 15.40
CA ARG A 77 -8.37 -25.04 15.92
C ARG A 77 -8.09 -26.07 14.83
N ALA A 78 -8.85 -26.06 13.73
CA ALA A 78 -8.59 -26.97 12.62
C ALA A 78 -7.32 -26.59 11.85
N VAL A 79 -7.07 -25.29 11.65
CA VAL A 79 -5.89 -24.76 10.96
C VAL A 79 -4.61 -24.93 11.77
N SER A 80 -4.68 -24.86 13.10
CA SER A 80 -3.51 -25.07 13.97
C SER A 80 -2.90 -26.47 13.85
N THR A 81 -3.66 -27.46 13.35
CA THR A 81 -3.16 -28.82 13.08
C THR A 81 -2.26 -28.93 11.84
N LEU A 82 -2.21 -27.90 11.01
CA LEU A 82 -1.43 -27.89 9.79
C LEU A 82 0.05 -27.66 10.05
N SER A 83 0.89 -28.18 9.15
CA SER A 83 2.32 -27.85 9.16
C SER A 83 2.56 -26.43 8.66
N SER A 84 3.67 -25.78 9.05
CA SER A 84 4.04 -24.44 8.54
C SER A 84 4.00 -24.40 7.01
N ALA A 85 4.50 -25.44 6.35
CA ALA A 85 4.52 -25.54 4.89
C ALA A 85 3.12 -25.64 4.25
N ASP A 86 2.14 -26.21 4.95
CA ASP A 86 0.75 -26.24 4.51
C ASP A 86 0.09 -24.87 4.73
N LYS A 87 0.33 -24.24 5.90
CA LYS A 87 -0.15 -22.88 6.22
C LYS A 87 0.38 -21.86 5.21
N THR A 88 1.66 -21.93 4.85
CA THR A 88 2.28 -21.06 3.83
C THR A 88 1.61 -21.18 2.47
N VAL A 89 1.33 -22.41 2.00
CA VAL A 89 0.68 -22.60 0.70
C VAL A 89 -0.75 -22.06 0.72
N LEU A 90 -1.49 -22.25 1.81
CA LEU A 90 -2.83 -21.69 1.96
C LEU A 90 -2.82 -20.16 2.01
N TYR A 91 -1.93 -19.57 2.80
CA TYR A 91 -1.76 -18.13 2.88
C TYR A 91 -1.42 -17.53 1.51
N GLN A 92 -0.43 -18.08 0.80
CA GLN A 92 -0.03 -17.61 -0.52
C GLN A 92 -1.14 -17.72 -1.56
N TYR A 93 -1.98 -18.76 -1.48
CA TYR A 93 -3.06 -18.97 -2.44
C TYR A 93 -4.29 -18.10 -2.14
N TYR A 94 -4.75 -18.06 -0.89
CA TYR A 94 -6.00 -17.41 -0.51
C TYR A 94 -5.84 -15.92 -0.17
N TYR A 95 -4.71 -15.55 0.44
CA TYR A 95 -4.43 -14.15 0.80
C TYR A 95 -3.48 -13.50 -0.21
N GLY A 96 -2.42 -14.21 -0.61
CA GLY A 96 -1.47 -13.71 -1.60
C GLY A 96 -1.96 -13.72 -3.04
N GLU A 97 -3.15 -14.29 -3.29
CA GLU A 97 -3.81 -14.45 -4.60
C GLU A 97 -2.91 -15.07 -5.69
N LEU A 98 -1.91 -15.85 -5.28
CA LEU A 98 -0.99 -16.50 -6.19
C LEU A 98 -1.59 -17.79 -6.72
N ASN A 99 -1.36 -18.07 -8.01
CA ASN A 99 -1.72 -19.37 -8.57
C ASN A 99 -0.67 -20.45 -8.25
N ASP A 100 -1.02 -21.73 -8.48
CA ASP A 100 -0.15 -22.87 -8.20
C ASP A 100 1.22 -22.80 -8.90
N VAL A 101 1.28 -22.17 -10.07
CA VAL A 101 2.52 -21.99 -10.83
C VAL A 101 3.41 -20.94 -10.17
N GLU A 102 2.84 -19.80 -9.77
CA GLU A 102 3.55 -18.72 -9.09
C GLU A 102 4.10 -19.17 -7.73
N ILE A 103 3.29 -19.89 -6.96
CA ILE A 103 3.70 -20.49 -5.69
C ILE A 103 4.82 -21.51 -5.91
N GLY A 104 4.69 -22.35 -6.95
CA GLY A 104 5.70 -23.33 -7.32
C GLY A 104 7.04 -22.68 -7.66
N ASN A 105 7.01 -21.63 -8.48
CA ASN A 105 8.19 -20.87 -8.86
C ASN A 105 8.88 -20.23 -7.65
N ARG A 106 8.13 -19.68 -6.69
CA ARG A 106 8.70 -19.11 -5.45
C ARG A 106 9.32 -20.15 -4.52
N SER A 107 8.78 -21.37 -4.49
CA SER A 107 9.17 -22.42 -3.53
C SER A 107 10.06 -23.52 -4.11
N GLY A 108 10.44 -23.40 -5.40
CA GLY A 108 11.18 -24.44 -6.12
C GLY A 108 10.40 -25.76 -6.23
N LYS A 109 9.06 -25.67 -6.38
CA LYS A 109 8.14 -26.80 -6.50
C LYS A 109 7.40 -26.77 -7.83
N THR A 110 6.90 -27.93 -8.25
CA THR A 110 6.00 -28.00 -9.41
C THR A 110 4.61 -27.50 -9.02
N SER A 111 3.89 -26.91 -9.97
CA SER A 111 2.50 -26.49 -9.77
C SER A 111 1.59 -27.64 -9.29
N GLN A 112 1.81 -28.84 -9.83
CA GLN A 112 1.11 -30.06 -9.38
C GLN A 112 1.42 -30.40 -7.92
N GLY A 113 2.68 -30.24 -7.47
CA GLY A 113 3.07 -30.47 -6.09
C GLY A 113 2.45 -29.46 -5.12
N VAL A 114 2.34 -28.20 -5.55
CA VAL A 114 1.63 -27.16 -4.80
C VAL A 114 0.15 -27.48 -4.69
N ASN A 115 -0.50 -27.80 -5.81
CA ASN A 115 -1.91 -28.16 -5.85
C ASN A 115 -2.22 -29.34 -4.94
N TYR A 116 -1.42 -30.41 -5.03
CA TYR A 116 -1.54 -31.58 -4.16
C TYR A 116 -1.42 -31.21 -2.69
N ARG A 117 -0.43 -30.38 -2.32
CA ARG A 117 -0.27 -29.92 -0.94
C ARG A 117 -1.47 -29.11 -0.47
N ARG A 118 -1.97 -28.17 -1.28
CA ARG A 118 -3.16 -27.38 -0.95
C ARG A 118 -4.36 -28.29 -0.71
N GLN A 119 -4.64 -29.22 -1.61
CA GLN A 119 -5.78 -30.14 -1.47
C GLN A 119 -5.66 -31.00 -0.20
N ARG A 120 -4.45 -31.50 0.09
CA ARG A 120 -4.18 -32.25 1.32
C ARG A 120 -4.39 -31.40 2.57
N ALA A 121 -3.95 -30.14 2.56
CA ALA A 121 -4.13 -29.22 3.69
C ALA A 121 -5.62 -28.92 3.92
N LEU A 122 -6.39 -28.69 2.86
CA LEU A 122 -7.83 -28.48 2.94
C LEU A 122 -8.57 -29.72 3.49
N GLU A 123 -8.17 -30.92 3.06
CA GLU A 123 -8.77 -32.15 3.58
C GLU A 123 -8.45 -32.35 5.07
N ARG A 124 -7.23 -32.00 5.50
CA ARG A 124 -6.87 -32.01 6.93
C ARG A 124 -7.71 -31.05 7.75
N ILE A 125 -7.89 -29.81 7.27
CA ILE A 125 -8.79 -28.84 7.91
C ILE A 125 -10.19 -29.43 7.99
N ARG A 126 -10.71 -29.99 6.90
CA ARG A 126 -12.06 -30.57 6.85
C ARG A 126 -12.25 -31.68 7.89
N VAL A 127 -11.29 -32.61 7.97
CA VAL A 127 -11.32 -33.70 8.95
C VAL A 127 -11.25 -33.15 10.37
N ALA A 128 -10.32 -32.24 10.67
CA ALA A 128 -10.20 -31.65 12.00
C ALA A 128 -11.47 -30.87 12.38
N TYR A 129 -12.00 -30.06 11.46
CA TYR A 129 -13.21 -29.27 11.65
C TYR A 129 -14.45 -30.13 11.89
N THR A 130 -14.57 -31.28 11.23
CA THR A 130 -15.75 -32.16 11.40
C THR A 130 -15.71 -32.93 12.73
N ASN A 131 -14.51 -33.23 13.24
CA ASN A 131 -14.31 -34.00 14.47
C ASN A 131 -14.20 -33.14 15.75
N LEU A 132 -14.24 -31.80 15.60
CA LEU A 132 -14.29 -30.81 16.69
C LEU A 132 -15.74 -30.50 17.08
#